data_AF-A0ABD0WGH2-F1
#
_entry.id   AF-A0ABD0WGH2-F1
#
_cell.length_a   1.000
_cell.length_b   1.000
_cell.length_c   1.000
_cell.angle_alpha   90.00
_cell.angle_beta   90.00
_cell.angle_gamma   90.00
#
_symmetry.space_group_name_H-M   'P 1'
#
loop_
_entity.id
_entity.type
_entity.pdbx_description
1 polymer ?
#
loop_
_entity_poly.entity_id
_entity_poly.type
_entity_poly.pdbx_seq_one_letter_code
_entity_poly.pdbx_strand_id
1 'polypeptide(L)' 'MFALFRGPTVFLVRTKTVLQDQRSSVFSKPPKDKIGTGQSLFTMSVFAFALLAPAGWIMHHIPAYRQRPSPEP' A
#
# COMPACT_ATOMS: atom_id res chain seq x y z
N MET A 1 26.16 59.16 -9.65
CA MET A 1 26.33 57.78 -10.15
C MET A 1 26.18 56.82 -8.97
N PHE A 2 25.00 56.21 -8.79
CA PHE A 2 24.80 55.07 -7.89
C PHE A 2 23.76 54.15 -8.52
N ALA A 3 24.20 53.00 -9.02
CA ALA A 3 23.35 51.96 -9.56
C ALA A 3 22.83 51.11 -8.39
N LEU A 4 21.54 51.21 -8.08
CA LEU A 4 20.87 50.29 -7.16
C LEU A 4 20.51 49.02 -7.93
N PHE A 5 21.35 47.99 -7.78
CA PHE A 5 21.05 46.62 -8.16
C PHE A 5 19.79 46.15 -7.41
N ARG A 6 18.62 46.29 -8.04
CA ARG A 6 17.36 45.76 -7.53
C ARG A 6 17.18 44.33 -8.05
N GLY A 7 17.79 43.37 -7.36
CA GLY A 7 17.56 41.94 -7.60
C GLY A 7 16.10 41.56 -7.28
N PRO A 8 15.49 40.61 -8.00
CA PRO A 8 14.11 40.20 -7.76
C PRO A 8 14.03 39.25 -6.55
N THR A 9 13.69 39.79 -5.38
CA THR A 9 13.25 39.03 -4.21
C THR A 9 11.83 38.48 -4.42
N VAL A 10 11.63 37.64 -5.45
CA VAL A 10 10.29 37.10 -5.80
C VAL A 10 10.20 35.57 -5.61
N PHE A 11 11.33 34.91 -5.32
CA PHE A 11 11.42 33.44 -5.40
C PHE A 11 11.32 32.67 -4.08
N LEU A 12 10.75 33.26 -3.01
CA LEU A 12 10.60 32.57 -1.71
C LEU A 12 9.16 32.51 -1.16
N VAL A 13 8.18 33.07 -1.86
CA VAL A 13 6.77 33.03 -1.43
C VAL A 13 5.96 31.93 -2.15
N ARG A 14 6.45 31.42 -3.30
CA ARG A 14 5.69 30.49 -4.14
C ARG A 14 5.68 29.04 -3.68
N THR A 15 6.58 28.63 -2.79
CA THR A 15 6.70 27.21 -2.38
C THR A 15 5.76 26.83 -1.24
N LYS A 16 5.25 27.78 -0.46
CA LYS A 16 4.33 27.49 0.66
C LYS A 16 2.90 27.21 0.21
N THR A 17 2.43 27.83 -0.87
CA THR A 17 1.07 27.59 -1.38
C THR A 17 0.94 26.23 -2.08
N VAL A 18 1.96 25.84 -2.86
CA VAL A 18 1.98 24.57 -3.59
C VAL A 18 1.98 23.34 -2.67
N LEU A 19 2.62 23.43 -1.49
CA LEU A 19 2.57 22.36 -0.48
C LEU A 19 1.26 22.37 0.33
N GLN A 20 0.66 23.54 0.55
CA GLN A 20 -0.61 23.65 1.28
C GLN A 20 -1.80 23.11 0.46
N ASP A 21 -1.78 23.30 -0.86
CA ASP A 21 -2.83 22.84 -1.80
C ASP A 21 -2.86 21.32 -2.01
N GLN A 22 -1.87 20.57 -1.52
CA GLN A 22 -1.87 19.10 -1.52
C GLN A 22 -2.76 18.48 -0.42
N ARG A 23 -3.42 19.30 0.43
CA ARG A 23 -4.38 18.80 1.42
C ARG A 23 -5.76 18.59 0.79
N SER A 24 -5.83 17.75 -0.25
CA SER A 24 -7.12 17.30 -0.77
C SER A 24 -7.75 16.34 0.24
N SER A 25 -8.66 16.85 1.07
CA SER A 25 -9.46 15.99 1.92
C SER A 25 -10.45 15.24 1.04
N VAL A 26 -10.16 13.98 0.74
CA VAL A 26 -11.11 13.09 0.07
C VAL A 26 -12.23 12.80 1.07
N PHE A 27 -13.33 13.53 0.94
CA PHE A 27 -14.52 13.28 1.72
C PHE A 27 -15.33 12.17 1.06
N SER A 28 -15.45 11.05 1.75
CA SER A 28 -16.34 9.96 1.35
C SER A 28 -17.63 10.01 2.18
N LYS A 29 -18.70 9.47 1.60
CA LYS A 29 -19.94 9.25 2.34
C LYS A 29 -19.68 8.24 3.46
N PRO A 30 -20.37 8.34 4.61
CA PRO A 30 -20.30 7.31 5.64
C PRO A 30 -20.58 5.92 5.07
N PRO A 31 -19.98 4.86 5.64
CA PRO A 31 -20.24 3.50 5.20
C PRO A 31 -21.74 3.18 5.30
N LYS A 32 -22.30 2.59 4.24
CA LYS A 32 -23.69 2.08 4.26
C LYS A 32 -23.85 1.01 5.34
N ASP A 33 -22.87 0.10 5.39
CA ASP A 33 -22.78 -0.97 6.38
C ASP A 33 -21.51 -0.80 7.22
N LYS A 34 -21.65 -0.86 8.54
CA LYS A 34 -20.53 -0.71 9.46
C LYS A 34 -19.81 -2.05 9.60
N ILE A 35 -18.59 -2.12 9.09
CA ILE A 35 -17.71 -3.26 9.35
C ILE A 35 -17.19 -3.13 10.79
N GLY A 36 -17.66 -4.03 11.65
CA GLY A 36 -17.21 -4.07 13.05
C GLY A 36 -15.84 -4.72 13.20
N THR A 37 -15.20 -4.53 14.37
CA THR A 37 -13.90 -5.13 14.70
C THR A 37 -13.91 -6.65 14.52
N GLY A 38 -14.98 -7.32 14.95
CA GLY A 38 -15.13 -8.78 14.80
C GLY A 38 -15.16 -9.24 13.34
N GLN A 39 -15.90 -8.54 12.47
CA GLN A 39 -15.96 -8.85 11.04
C GLN A 39 -14.62 -8.59 10.33
N SER A 40 -13.93 -7.50 10.70
CA SER A 40 -12.61 -7.18 10.16
C SER A 40 -11.58 -8.25 10.52
N LEU A 41 -11.52 -8.63 11.80
CA LEU A 41 -10.61 -9.69 12.27
C LEU A 41 -10.90 -11.03 11.58
N PHE A 42 -12.17 -11.42 11.51
CA PHE A 42 -12.57 -12.64 10.82
C PHE A 42 -12.13 -12.61 9.34
N THR A 43 -12.42 -11.52 8.63
CA THR A 43 -12.07 -11.40 7.20
C THR A 43 -10.57 -11.42 6.99
N MET A 44 -9.80 -10.73 7.83
CA MET A 44 -8.34 -10.74 7.77
C MET A 44 -7.77 -12.13 8.06
N SER A 45 -8.30 -12.84 9.05
CA SER A 45 -7.89 -14.22 9.35
C SER A 45 -8.19 -15.15 8.17
N VAL A 46 -9.42 -15.13 7.65
CA VAL A 46 -9.82 -15.98 6.51
C VAL A 46 -8.97 -15.66 5.27
N PHE A 47 -8.73 -14.37 4.99
CA PHE A 47 -7.86 -13.95 3.90
C PHE A 47 -6.44 -14.48 4.07
N ALA A 48 -5.86 -14.36 5.26
CA ALA A 48 -4.53 -14.89 5.55
C ALA A 48 -4.48 -16.42 5.38
N PHE A 49 -5.45 -17.16 5.95
CA PHE A 49 -5.53 -18.60 5.80
C PHE A 49 -5.71 -19.03 4.34
N ALA A 50 -6.52 -18.32 3.56
CA ALA A 50 -6.75 -18.62 2.15
C ALA A 50 -5.45 -18.55 1.32
N LEU A 51 -4.52 -17.65 1.68
CA LEU A 51 -3.21 -17.56 1.03
C LEU A 51 -2.19 -18.53 1.62
N LEU A 52 -2.10 -18.62 2.95
CA LEU A 52 -1.07 -19.40 3.63
C LEU A 52 -1.33 -20.90 3.58
N ALA A 53 -2.59 -21.35 3.59
CA ALA A 53 -2.91 -22.78 3.56
C ALA A 53 -2.42 -23.46 2.27
N PRO A 54 -2.74 -22.98 1.05
CA PRO A 54 -2.20 -23.61 -0.17
C PRO A 54 -0.68 -23.45 -0.28
N ALA A 55 -0.12 -22.30 0.11
CA ALA A 55 1.33 -22.09 0.10
C ALA A 55 2.06 -23.05 1.05
N GLY A 56 1.55 -23.20 2.27
CA GLY A 56 2.06 -24.11 3.29
C GLY A 56 1.94 -25.57 2.85
N TRP A 57 0.82 -25.95 2.23
CA TRP A 57 0.64 -27.28 1.67
C TRP A 57 1.68 -27.61 0.60
N ILE A 58 1.92 -26.70 -0.35
CA ILE A 58 2.93 -26.88 -1.40
C ILE A 58 4.31 -27.05 -0.78
N MET A 59 4.69 -26.17 0.16
CA MET A 59 5.99 -26.24 0.85
C MET A 59 6.18 -27.55 1.62
N HIS A 60 5.12 -28.00 2.33
CA HIS A 60 5.14 -29.27 3.06
C HIS A 60 5.42 -30.47 2.14
N HIS A 61 4.93 -30.43 0.89
CA HIS A 61 5.08 -31.53 -0.07
C HIS A 61 6.35 -31.46 -0.93
N ILE A 62 7.16 -30.40 -0.83
CA ILE A 62 8.43 -30.28 -1.59
C ILE A 62 9.34 -31.51 -1.46
N PRO A 63 9.57 -32.09 -0.26
CA PRO A 63 10.43 -33.27 -0.14
C PRO A 63 9.89 -34.49 -0.88
N ALA A 64 8.57 -34.68 -0.87
CA ALA A 64 7.91 -35.77 -1.59
C ALA A 64 8.04 -35.60 -3.12
N TYR A 65 7.93 -34.37 -3.62
CA TYR A 65 8.15 -34.08 -5.03
C TYR A 65 9.61 -34.30 -5.47
N ARG A 66 10.59 -34.08 -4.58
CA ARG A 66 12.01 -34.32 -4.88
C ARG A 66 12.40 -35.79 -4.92
N GLN A 67 11.72 -36.64 -4.16
CA GLN A 67 11.99 -38.07 -4.10
C GLN A 67 11.27 -38.86 -5.18
N ARG A 68 10.36 -38.23 -5.92
CA ARG A 68 9.63 -38.88 -7.01
C ARG A 68 10.63 -39.22 -8.13
N PRO A 69 10.78 -40.50 -8.49
CA PRO A 69 11.59 -40.87 -9.65
C PRO A 69 11.00 -40.21 -10.90
N SER A 70 11.87 -39.75 -11.80
CA SER A 70 11.44 -39.22 -13.09
C SER A 70 10.53 -40.25 -13.76
N PRO A 71 9.36 -39.87 -14.30
CA PRO A 71 8.63 -40.78 -15.17
C PRO A 71 9.58 -41.18 -16.31
N GLU A 72 9.75 -42.49 -16.51
CA GLU A 72 10.43 -42.99 -17.71
C GLU A 72 9.63 -42.56 -18.96
N PRO A 73 10.31 -42.23 -20.07
CA PRO A 73 9.69 -41.72 -21.29
C PRO A 73 8.76 -42.72 -21.98
#